data_AF-A0A4Y8AWN2-F1
#
_entry.id   AF-A0A4Y8AWN2-F1
#
_cell.length_a   1.000
_cell.length_b   1.000
_cell.length_c   1.000
_cell.angle_alpha   90.00
_cell.angle_beta   90.00
_cell.angle_gamma   90.00
#
_symmetry.space_group_name_H-M   'P 1'
#
loop_
_entity.id
_entity.type
_entity.pdbx_description
1 polymer ?
#
loop_
_entity_poly.entity_id
_entity_poly.type
_entity_poly.pdbx_seq_one_letter_code
_entity_poly.pdbx_strand_id
1 'polypeptide(L)'
;MKKIIVIILILLFNKIHAQNIKDRIKIVEQTNLSELQQLSKKYIKRNKKLSKKSSGFKKTIINSKGNIGYLSGVNSKGLPEYDFDDNLNAALTSRVTKLWSGGESGLNLSGKGVEIGHWEAGGRAKSNHQELQGRITNAESSPRTSHATHTAGTMIASGVNSEAKGMAPLATIVSRMSDNDEIEMIDFAINGGIISNHSYSTGDPDGEINLYGKYDNRAVQWDEIAYNAPYYLICKSAGNNRNDGVNVSDYGYDIIYTVSGAKKYTYCWRSR
;
A
#
# COMPACT_ATOMS: atom_id res chain seq x y z
N MET A 1 -23.00 -33.64 -47.38
CA MET A 1 -22.91 -32.46 -46.48
C MET A 1 -22.98 -32.96 -45.03
N LYS A 2 -21.85 -33.05 -44.32
CA LYS A 2 -21.81 -33.54 -42.93
C LYS A 2 -22.14 -32.39 -41.98
N LYS A 3 -23.21 -32.51 -41.20
CA LYS A 3 -23.60 -31.56 -40.15
C LYS A 3 -22.67 -31.76 -38.95
N ILE A 4 -21.82 -30.78 -38.66
CA ILE A 4 -21.01 -30.74 -37.44
C ILE A 4 -21.87 -30.11 -36.35
N ILE A 5 -22.30 -30.91 -35.39
CA ILE A 5 -22.98 -30.44 -34.18
C ILE A 5 -21.89 -30.01 -33.19
N VAL A 6 -21.76 -28.70 -32.99
CA VAL A 6 -20.87 -28.13 -31.97
C VAL A 6 -21.64 -28.14 -30.65
N ILE A 7 -21.26 -29.05 -29.75
CA ILE A 7 -21.75 -29.09 -28.37
C ILE A 7 -20.97 -28.02 -27.59
N ILE A 8 -21.66 -26.93 -27.23
CA ILE A 8 -21.11 -25.90 -26.35
C ILE A 8 -21.16 -26.44 -24.91
N LEU A 9 -20.00 -26.81 -24.38
CA LEU A 9 -19.82 -27.21 -22.99
C LEU A 9 -19.96 -25.95 -22.10
N ILE A 10 -21.07 -25.81 -21.38
CA ILE A 10 -21.25 -24.76 -20.38
C ILE A 10 -20.35 -25.11 -19.18
N LEU A 11 -19.21 -24.42 -19.07
CA LEU A 11 -18.32 -24.49 -17.91
C LEU A 11 -19.00 -23.82 -16.71
N LEU A 12 -19.45 -24.64 -15.76
CA LEU A 12 -19.91 -24.19 -14.44
C LEU A 12 -18.70 -23.68 -13.64
N PHE A 13 -18.59 -22.35 -13.50
CA PHE A 13 -17.62 -21.71 -12.63
C PHE A 13 -18.01 -21.93 -11.16
N ASN A 14 -17.53 -23.01 -10.54
CA ASN A 14 -17.53 -23.13 -9.09
C ASN A 14 -16.58 -22.07 -8.50
N LYS A 15 -17.11 -21.15 -7.69
CA LYS A 15 -16.33 -20.18 -6.93
C LYS A 15 -15.58 -20.91 -5.82
N ILE A 16 -14.34 -21.31 -6.08
CA ILE A 16 -13.44 -21.88 -5.07
C ILE A 16 -12.84 -20.71 -4.29
N HIS A 17 -13.16 -20.61 -3.00
CA HIS A 17 -12.57 -19.62 -2.09
C HIS A 17 -11.20 -20.11 -1.61
N ALA A 18 -10.19 -19.24 -1.69
CA ALA A 18 -8.77 -19.60 -1.53
C ALA A 18 -8.27 -19.74 -0.07
N GLN A 19 -9.02 -19.31 0.96
CA GLN A 19 -8.66 -19.55 2.36
C GLN A 19 -9.84 -19.31 3.32
N ASN A 20 -10.41 -20.38 3.88
CA ASN A 20 -11.47 -20.32 4.89
C ASN A 20 -10.91 -20.51 6.33
N ILE A 21 -11.78 -20.42 7.35
CA ILE A 21 -11.39 -20.55 8.77
C ILE A 21 -10.70 -21.89 9.07
N LYS A 22 -11.12 -22.98 8.42
CA LYS A 22 -10.48 -24.29 8.56
C LYS A 22 -9.09 -24.27 7.95
N ASP A 23 -8.89 -23.59 6.83
CA ASP A 23 -7.57 -23.40 6.21
C ASP A 23 -6.65 -22.56 7.11
N ARG A 24 -7.16 -21.50 7.76
CA ARG A 24 -6.41 -20.66 8.69
C ARG A 24 -5.99 -21.42 9.95
N ILE A 25 -6.90 -22.19 10.53
CA ILE A 25 -6.61 -23.05 11.69
C ILE A 25 -5.55 -24.07 11.31
N LYS A 26 -5.71 -24.76 10.17
CA LYS A 26 -4.75 -25.74 9.67
C LYS A 26 -3.36 -25.14 9.39
N ILE A 27 -3.29 -23.90 8.90
CA ILE A 27 -2.04 -23.17 8.71
C ILE A 27 -1.37 -22.86 10.05
N VAL A 28 -2.13 -22.36 11.04
CA VAL A 28 -1.60 -22.05 12.38
C VAL A 28 -1.15 -23.31 13.11
N GLU A 29 -1.89 -24.42 12.99
CA GLU A 29 -1.51 -25.74 13.53
C GLU A 29 -0.19 -26.26 12.94
N GLN A 30 0.08 -25.96 11.66
CA GLN A 30 1.34 -26.32 10.99
C GLN A 30 2.45 -25.27 11.18
N THR A 31 2.15 -24.17 11.86
CA THR A 31 3.11 -23.08 12.09
C THR A 31 3.85 -23.30 13.41
N ASN A 32 5.18 -23.21 13.38
CA ASN A 32 5.98 -23.22 14.61
C ASN A 32 5.89 -21.86 15.33
N LEU A 33 4.78 -21.66 16.03
CA LEU A 33 4.46 -20.40 16.72
C LEU A 33 5.52 -20.02 17.76
N SER A 34 6.08 -21.02 18.46
CA SER A 34 7.13 -20.81 19.47
C SER A 34 8.39 -20.22 18.84
N GLU A 35 8.85 -20.79 17.72
CA GLU A 35 10.01 -20.28 16.98
C GLU A 35 9.73 -18.89 16.41
N LEU A 36 8.55 -18.65 15.83
CA LEU A 36 8.18 -17.32 15.32
C LEU A 36 8.15 -16.26 16.42
N GLN A 37 7.68 -16.62 17.61
CA GLN A 37 7.71 -15.74 18.78
C GLN A 37 9.14 -15.48 19.27
N GLN A 38 10.03 -16.47 19.23
CA GLN A 38 11.45 -16.27 19.54
C GLN A 38 12.17 -15.41 18.50
N LEU A 39 11.95 -15.66 17.21
CA LEU A 39 12.49 -14.85 16.11
C LEU A 39 12.02 -13.40 16.22
N SER A 40 10.73 -13.19 16.54
CA SER A 40 10.19 -11.85 16.81
C SER A 40 10.97 -11.14 17.92
N LYS A 41 11.13 -11.78 19.08
CA LYS A 41 11.93 -11.24 20.21
C LYS A 41 13.39 -10.96 19.81
N LYS A 42 14.02 -11.85 19.04
CA LYS A 42 15.39 -11.70 18.52
C LYS A 42 15.52 -10.49 17.59
N TYR A 43 14.58 -10.32 16.66
CA TYR A 43 14.61 -9.22 15.69
C TYR A 43 14.26 -7.87 16.32
N ILE A 44 13.37 -7.83 17.31
CA ILE A 44 13.10 -6.64 18.12
C ILE A 44 14.39 -6.17 18.82
N LYS A 45 15.13 -7.11 19.44
CA LYS A 45 16.41 -6.81 20.11
C LYS A 45 17.49 -6.35 19.13
N ARG A 46 17.56 -6.98 17.94
CA ARG A 46 18.44 -6.57 16.85
C ARG A 46 18.13 -5.15 16.39
N ASN A 47 16.86 -4.84 16.11
CA ASN A 47 16.43 -3.55 15.57
C ASN A 47 16.67 -2.39 16.54
N LYS A 48 16.54 -2.59 17.87
CA LYS A 48 16.96 -1.59 18.88
C LYS A 48 18.47 -1.32 18.89
N LYS A 49 19.27 -2.35 18.64
CA LYS A 49 20.73 -2.21 18.58
C LYS A 49 21.15 -1.47 17.30
N LEU A 50 20.40 -1.68 16.22
CA LEU A 50 20.60 -1.01 14.93
C LEU A 50 20.21 0.47 14.99
N SER A 51 19.08 0.83 15.61
CA SER A 51 18.63 2.22 15.70
C SER A 51 19.61 3.14 16.44
N LYS A 52 20.30 2.63 17.46
CA LYS A 52 21.37 3.36 18.16
C LYS A 52 22.62 3.59 17.29
N LYS A 53 22.90 2.68 16.36
CA LYS A 53 24.05 2.77 15.46
C LYS A 53 23.79 3.64 14.23
N SER A 54 22.52 3.91 13.92
CA SER A 54 22.12 4.64 12.72
C SER A 54 21.98 6.16 12.90
N SER A 55 22.22 6.68 14.11
CA SER A 55 21.98 8.09 14.48
C SER A 55 22.83 9.12 13.72
N GLY A 56 23.92 8.70 13.07
CA GLY A 56 24.80 9.57 12.28
C GLY A 56 24.65 9.47 10.77
N PHE A 57 23.78 8.60 10.24
CA PHE A 57 23.64 8.41 8.79
C PHE A 57 22.55 9.31 8.21
N LYS A 58 22.74 9.72 6.95
CA LYS A 58 21.71 10.43 6.21
C LYS A 58 20.46 9.55 6.14
N LYS A 59 19.30 10.10 6.52
CA LYS A 59 18.02 9.38 6.44
C LYS A 59 17.61 9.04 5.00
N THR A 60 18.15 9.79 4.04
CA THR A 60 17.86 9.64 2.63
C THR A 60 19.13 9.81 1.81
N ILE A 61 19.32 8.98 0.79
CA ILE A 61 20.40 9.09 -0.21
C ILE A 61 19.84 9.05 -1.61
N ILE A 62 20.67 9.41 -2.58
CA ILE A 62 20.42 9.13 -4.00
C ILE A 62 21.55 8.22 -4.45
N ASN A 63 21.22 7.04 -4.99
CA ASN A 63 22.24 6.12 -5.50
C ASN A 63 22.78 6.56 -6.87
N SER A 64 23.77 5.84 -7.39
CA SER A 64 24.37 6.11 -8.71
C SER A 64 23.40 5.98 -9.88
N LYS A 65 22.23 5.35 -9.68
CA LYS A 65 21.15 5.22 -10.66
C LYS A 65 20.07 6.29 -10.52
N GLY A 66 20.22 7.24 -9.58
CA GLY A 66 19.25 8.30 -9.33
C GLY A 66 18.05 7.89 -8.47
N ASN A 67 18.02 6.67 -7.91
CA ASN A 67 16.94 6.27 -7.01
C ASN A 67 17.15 6.88 -5.62
N ILE A 68 16.06 7.34 -5.03
CA ILE A 68 16.02 7.79 -3.66
C ILE A 68 16.00 6.55 -2.76
N GLY A 69 16.93 6.49 -1.80
CA GLY A 69 17.00 5.41 -0.83
C GLY A 69 16.77 5.92 0.59
N TYR A 70 16.02 5.18 1.40
CA TYR A 70 15.69 5.51 2.79
C TYR A 70 16.49 4.63 3.76
N LEU A 71 17.09 5.22 4.78
CA LEU A 71 17.92 4.50 5.75
C LEU A 71 17.10 3.42 6.46
N SER A 72 17.43 2.16 6.23
CA SER A 72 16.69 1.00 6.75
C SER A 72 17.44 0.24 7.84
N GLY A 73 18.76 0.44 7.94
CA GLY A 73 19.55 -0.17 9.00
C GLY A 73 21.05 0.10 8.90
N VAL A 74 21.81 -0.73 9.61
CA VAL A 74 23.27 -0.80 9.50
C VAL A 74 23.72 -2.26 9.42
N ASN A 75 24.68 -2.57 8.56
CA ASN A 75 25.16 -3.93 8.37
C ASN A 75 26.11 -4.39 9.49
N SER A 76 26.64 -5.62 9.40
CA SER A 76 27.56 -6.20 10.39
C SER A 76 28.86 -5.40 10.57
N LYS A 77 29.25 -4.59 9.58
CA LYS A 77 30.41 -3.70 9.60
C LYS A 77 30.08 -2.29 10.12
N GLY A 78 28.82 -2.02 10.47
CA GLY A 78 28.37 -0.72 10.97
C GLY A 78 28.13 0.33 9.88
N LEU A 79 28.06 -0.08 8.60
CA LEU A 79 27.76 0.81 7.47
C LEU A 79 26.25 0.90 7.25
N PRO A 80 25.71 2.02 6.74
CA PRO A 80 24.28 2.20 6.54
C PRO A 80 23.76 1.33 5.40
N GLU A 81 22.57 0.77 5.59
CA GLU A 81 21.77 0.09 4.57
C GLU A 81 20.58 0.97 4.22
N TYR A 82 20.25 1.05 2.94
CA TYR A 82 19.18 1.88 2.40
C TYR A 82 18.21 1.03 1.60
N ASP A 83 16.92 1.18 1.86
CA ASP A 83 15.84 0.62 1.04
C ASP A 83 15.60 1.56 -0.15
N PHE A 84 15.38 1.00 -1.33
CA PHE A 84 15.11 1.73 -2.55
C PHE A 84 13.74 1.34 -3.11
N ASP A 85 13.16 2.27 -3.84
CA ASP A 85 11.90 2.12 -4.55
C ASP A 85 11.98 1.00 -5.62
N ASP A 86 11.50 -0.20 -5.29
CA ASP A 86 11.58 -1.39 -6.15
C ASP A 86 10.18 -1.92 -6.53
N ASN A 87 9.45 -1.22 -7.40
CA ASN A 87 8.09 -1.61 -7.82
C ASN A 87 8.03 -3.01 -8.44
N LEU A 88 9.03 -3.41 -9.24
CA LEU A 88 9.07 -4.77 -9.80
C LEU A 88 9.29 -5.83 -8.71
N ASN A 89 10.19 -5.60 -7.74
CA ASN A 89 10.39 -6.53 -6.62
C ASN A 89 9.14 -6.65 -5.75
N ALA A 90 8.44 -5.54 -5.55
CA ALA A 90 7.14 -5.50 -4.90
C ALA A 90 6.10 -6.35 -5.62
N ALA A 91 6.05 -6.25 -6.96
CA ALA A 91 5.14 -7.03 -7.79
C ALA A 91 5.49 -8.52 -7.74
N LEU A 92 6.78 -8.87 -7.75
CA LEU A 92 7.27 -10.25 -7.68
C LEU A 92 6.91 -10.90 -6.34
N THR A 93 7.23 -10.23 -5.23
CA THR A 93 6.98 -10.74 -3.87
C THR A 93 5.48 -10.87 -3.58
N SER A 94 4.67 -9.97 -4.12
CA SER A 94 3.21 -9.99 -4.02
C SER A 94 2.53 -10.85 -5.08
N ARG A 95 3.32 -11.51 -5.96
CA ARG A 95 2.87 -12.35 -7.08
C ARG A 95 1.98 -11.64 -8.11
N VAL A 96 1.96 -10.30 -8.11
CA VAL A 96 1.23 -9.49 -9.09
C VAL A 96 1.74 -9.74 -10.50
N THR A 97 3.03 -10.04 -10.66
CA THR A 97 3.61 -10.41 -11.96
C THR A 97 2.94 -11.63 -12.60
N LYS A 98 2.39 -12.55 -11.81
CA LYS A 98 1.64 -13.71 -12.32
C LYS A 98 0.30 -13.32 -12.91
N LEU A 99 -0.27 -12.20 -12.47
CA LEU A 99 -1.56 -11.67 -12.93
C LEU A 99 -1.44 -10.90 -14.24
N TRP A 100 -0.27 -10.32 -14.52
CA TRP A 100 -0.03 -9.54 -15.73
C TRP A 100 -0.17 -10.34 -17.02
N SER A 101 -0.29 -9.62 -18.13
CA SER A 101 -0.26 -10.21 -19.47
C SER A 101 1.00 -11.04 -19.68
N GLY A 102 0.84 -12.31 -20.06
CA GLY A 102 1.95 -13.26 -20.20
C GLY A 102 2.45 -13.86 -18.88
N GLY A 103 1.81 -13.55 -17.75
CA GLY A 103 2.06 -14.17 -16.46
C GLY A 103 1.39 -15.54 -16.29
N GLU A 104 1.81 -16.28 -15.25
CA GLU A 104 1.40 -17.68 -15.01
C GLU A 104 -0.11 -17.89 -14.80
N SER A 105 -0.86 -16.87 -14.40
CA SER A 105 -2.30 -17.01 -14.13
C SER A 105 -3.16 -17.09 -15.38
N GLY A 106 -2.66 -16.63 -16.53
CA GLY A 106 -3.43 -16.48 -17.77
C GLY A 106 -4.55 -15.42 -17.73
N LEU A 107 -4.73 -14.71 -16.60
CA LEU A 107 -5.78 -13.70 -16.43
C LEU A 107 -5.50 -12.41 -17.22
N ASN A 108 -4.22 -12.14 -17.50
CA ASN A 108 -3.76 -10.99 -18.28
C ASN A 108 -4.29 -9.64 -17.76
N LEU A 109 -4.34 -9.47 -16.44
CA LEU A 109 -4.83 -8.27 -15.77
C LEU A 109 -3.83 -7.12 -15.86
N SER A 110 -4.32 -5.95 -16.24
CA SER A 110 -3.49 -4.74 -16.44
C SER A 110 -4.04 -3.50 -15.75
N GLY A 111 -5.25 -3.58 -15.18
CA GLY A 111 -5.99 -2.43 -14.66
C GLY A 111 -6.60 -1.53 -15.75
N LYS A 112 -6.56 -1.93 -17.03
CA LYS A 112 -7.20 -1.16 -18.10
C LYS A 112 -8.67 -0.91 -17.79
N GLY A 113 -9.08 0.35 -17.84
CA GLY A 113 -10.45 0.79 -17.54
C GLY A 113 -10.75 0.98 -16.05
N VAL A 114 -9.77 0.76 -15.17
CA VAL A 114 -9.88 1.09 -13.74
C VAL A 114 -9.28 2.48 -13.51
N GLU A 115 -10.07 3.36 -12.91
CA GLU A 115 -9.60 4.61 -12.33
C GLU A 115 -9.40 4.42 -10.82
N ILE A 116 -8.22 4.79 -10.33
CA ILE A 116 -7.84 4.69 -8.92
C ILE A 116 -7.88 6.08 -8.30
N GLY A 117 -8.62 6.24 -7.20
CA GLY A 117 -8.56 7.46 -6.41
C GLY A 117 -7.27 7.52 -5.60
N HIS A 118 -6.56 8.66 -5.61
CA HIS A 118 -5.24 8.78 -5.00
C HIS A 118 -5.14 10.05 -4.15
N TRP A 119 -5.09 9.88 -2.83
CA TRP A 119 -5.02 10.98 -1.86
C TRP A 119 -3.68 11.03 -1.13
N GLU A 120 -3.11 12.23 -1.04
CA GLU A 120 -1.74 12.48 -0.54
C GLU A 120 -1.67 13.75 0.32
N ALA A 121 -0.91 13.72 1.44
CA ALA A 121 -0.89 14.80 2.45
C ALA A 121 0.12 15.93 2.22
N GLY A 122 0.61 16.11 1.00
CA GLY A 122 1.61 17.16 0.72
C GLY A 122 1.64 17.66 -0.72
N GLY A 123 0.78 17.12 -1.59
CA GLY A 123 0.75 17.47 -2.99
C GLY A 123 0.40 16.28 -3.86
N ARG A 124 0.39 16.52 -5.16
CA ARG A 124 -0.03 15.56 -6.18
C ARG A 124 1.14 14.93 -6.93
N ALA A 125 0.84 13.87 -7.66
CA ALA A 125 1.80 13.20 -8.52
C ALA A 125 2.23 14.10 -9.70
N LYS A 126 3.47 13.93 -10.17
CA LYS A 126 3.97 14.58 -11.38
C LYS A 126 3.37 13.91 -12.63
N SER A 127 2.20 14.39 -13.07
CA SER A 127 1.46 13.82 -14.21
C SER A 127 2.20 13.82 -15.55
N ASN A 128 3.26 14.63 -15.70
CA ASN A 128 4.11 14.65 -16.90
C ASN A 128 5.39 13.80 -16.75
N HIS A 129 5.48 12.94 -15.73
CA HIS A 129 6.54 11.95 -15.62
C HIS A 129 6.38 10.90 -16.72
N GLN A 130 7.48 10.40 -17.31
CA GLN A 130 7.44 9.44 -18.42
C GLN A 130 6.60 8.20 -18.12
N GLU A 131 6.59 7.76 -16.86
CA GLU A 131 5.82 6.58 -16.42
C GLU A 131 4.32 6.84 -16.22
N LEU A 132 3.89 8.10 -16.16
CA LEU A 132 2.55 8.51 -15.71
C LEU A 132 1.81 9.38 -16.73
N GLN A 133 2.51 9.84 -17.77
CA GLN A 133 1.99 10.77 -18.76
C GLN A 133 0.68 10.29 -19.38
N GLY A 134 -0.33 11.16 -19.36
CA GLY A 134 -1.65 10.91 -19.94
C GLY A 134 -2.58 10.03 -19.09
N ARG A 135 -2.18 9.63 -17.87
CA ARG A 135 -2.96 8.72 -17.02
C ARG A 135 -3.22 9.23 -15.60
N ILE A 136 -2.87 10.49 -15.33
CA ILE A 136 -3.19 11.17 -14.08
C ILE A 136 -4.02 12.41 -14.36
N THR A 137 -5.24 12.41 -13.84
CA THR A 137 -6.12 13.58 -13.75
C THR A 137 -5.90 14.21 -12.38
N ASN A 138 -5.44 15.47 -12.33
CA ASN A 138 -5.37 16.20 -11.07
C ASN A 138 -6.69 16.91 -10.85
N ALA A 139 -7.43 16.57 -9.80
CA ALA A 139 -8.74 17.16 -9.53
C ALA A 139 -8.63 18.59 -8.96
N GLU A 140 -7.44 18.98 -8.48
CA GLU A 140 -7.21 20.28 -7.86
C GLU A 140 -5.79 20.82 -8.09
N SER A 141 -5.59 22.09 -7.72
CA SER A 141 -4.31 22.78 -7.84
C SER A 141 -3.49 22.64 -6.57
N SER A 142 -2.48 21.76 -6.60
CA SER A 142 -1.52 21.57 -5.50
C SER A 142 -0.08 21.41 -6.02
N PRO A 143 0.96 21.61 -5.18
CA PRO A 143 2.34 21.37 -5.56
C PRO A 143 2.56 19.89 -5.89
N ARG A 144 3.60 19.61 -6.69
CA ARG A 144 4.01 18.24 -7.00
C ARG A 144 4.98 17.74 -5.95
N THR A 145 4.81 16.51 -5.48
CA THR A 145 5.75 15.91 -4.52
C THR A 145 6.34 14.61 -5.06
N SER A 146 7.57 14.32 -4.61
CA SER A 146 8.22 13.04 -4.89
C SER A 146 7.43 11.88 -4.30
N HIS A 147 6.87 12.06 -3.09
CA HIS A 147 6.06 11.04 -2.41
C HIS A 147 4.83 10.66 -3.25
N ALA A 148 4.00 11.63 -3.64
CA ALA A 148 2.81 11.37 -4.45
C ALA A 148 3.16 10.82 -5.84
N THR A 149 4.28 11.24 -6.42
CA THR A 149 4.75 10.69 -7.70
C THR A 149 5.17 9.23 -7.55
N HIS A 150 5.81 8.90 -6.44
CA HIS A 150 6.26 7.56 -6.13
C HIS A 150 5.08 6.60 -5.92
N THR A 151 4.13 6.96 -5.04
CA THR A 151 2.94 6.15 -4.75
C THR A 151 2.08 5.94 -6.01
N ALA A 152 1.90 6.98 -6.83
CA ALA A 152 1.29 6.85 -8.15
C ALA A 152 2.06 5.89 -9.08
N GLY A 153 3.39 5.95 -9.06
CA GLY A 153 4.26 5.03 -9.80
C GLY A 153 4.06 3.57 -9.39
N THR A 154 4.05 3.27 -8.09
CA THR A 154 3.79 1.92 -7.58
C THR A 154 2.46 1.36 -8.08
N MET A 155 1.42 2.20 -8.17
CA MET A 155 0.11 1.78 -8.66
C MET A 155 0.10 1.59 -10.17
N ILE A 156 0.49 2.60 -10.95
CA ILE A 156 0.16 2.66 -12.38
C ILE A 156 1.35 2.86 -13.32
N ALA A 157 2.61 2.92 -12.87
CA ALA A 157 3.73 3.17 -13.79
C ALA A 157 3.71 2.21 -15.00
N SER A 158 3.88 2.77 -16.20
CA SER A 158 3.78 2.03 -17.46
C SER A 158 4.82 0.91 -17.59
N GLY A 159 5.96 1.07 -16.94
CA GLY A 159 7.11 0.19 -17.10
C GLY A 159 7.97 0.56 -18.31
N VAL A 160 8.05 1.85 -18.67
CA VAL A 160 9.04 2.32 -19.68
C VAL A 160 10.44 1.96 -19.19
N ASN A 161 10.70 2.17 -17.90
CA ASN A 161 11.68 1.42 -17.14
C ASN A 161 11.00 0.18 -16.55
N SER A 162 11.44 -1.02 -16.94
CA SER A 162 10.87 -2.29 -16.50
C SER A 162 10.86 -2.45 -14.98
N GLU A 163 11.85 -1.91 -14.28
CA GLU A 163 11.97 -1.98 -12.82
C GLU A 163 10.93 -1.09 -12.10
N ALA A 164 10.43 -0.07 -12.79
CA ALA A 164 9.45 0.88 -12.25
C ALA A 164 8.00 0.44 -12.46
N LYS A 165 7.74 -0.61 -13.25
CA LYS A 165 6.39 -1.01 -13.67
C LYS A 165 5.45 -1.18 -12.48
N GLY A 166 4.33 -0.44 -12.51
CA GLY A 166 3.32 -0.45 -11.47
C GLY A 166 2.45 -1.70 -11.52
N MET A 167 1.70 -1.94 -10.44
CA MET A 167 0.86 -3.12 -10.29
C MET A 167 -0.26 -3.20 -11.34
N ALA A 168 -0.82 -2.05 -11.71
CA ALA A 168 -1.90 -1.86 -12.68
C ALA A 168 -1.43 -0.90 -13.79
N PRO A 169 -0.52 -1.33 -14.68
CA PRO A 169 0.21 -0.45 -15.59
C PRO A 169 -0.66 0.24 -16.65
N LEU A 170 -1.93 -0.18 -16.82
CA LEU A 170 -2.90 0.45 -17.74
C LEU A 170 -4.08 1.12 -17.01
N ALA A 171 -4.05 1.22 -15.69
CA ALA A 171 -5.02 2.01 -14.93
C ALA A 171 -4.73 3.52 -15.04
N THR A 172 -5.72 4.32 -14.67
CA THR A 172 -5.63 5.79 -14.51
C THR A 172 -5.76 6.18 -13.04
N ILE A 173 -5.35 7.41 -12.70
CA ILE A 173 -5.48 7.98 -11.37
C ILE A 173 -6.25 9.30 -11.43
N VAL A 174 -7.17 9.49 -10.49
CA VAL A 174 -7.61 10.83 -10.06
C VAL A 174 -6.85 11.20 -8.79
N SER A 175 -6.02 12.24 -8.87
CA SER A 175 -5.12 12.68 -7.79
C SER A 175 -5.74 13.83 -7.01
N ARG A 176 -5.75 13.70 -5.68
CA ARG A 176 -6.30 14.63 -4.71
C ARG A 176 -5.40 14.79 -3.46
N MET A 177 -5.68 15.80 -2.67
CA MET A 177 -5.08 16.18 -1.40
C MET A 177 -5.89 15.61 -0.25
N SER A 178 -5.23 15.27 0.85
CA SER A 178 -5.91 14.64 1.99
C SER A 178 -6.69 15.59 2.91
N ASP A 179 -6.72 16.89 2.62
CA ASP A 179 -7.30 17.92 3.50
C ASP A 179 -8.83 17.95 3.50
N ASN A 180 -9.47 17.34 2.50
CA ASN A 180 -10.93 17.19 2.40
C ASN A 180 -11.37 15.78 1.97
N ASP A 181 -10.61 14.76 2.40
CA ASP A 181 -10.74 13.40 1.89
C ASP A 181 -12.13 12.77 2.10
N GLU A 182 -12.81 12.99 3.22
CA GLU A 182 -14.12 12.37 3.45
C GLU A 182 -15.16 12.77 2.38
N ILE A 183 -15.28 14.06 2.06
CA ILE A 183 -16.23 14.55 1.06
C ILE A 183 -15.86 14.05 -0.34
N GLU A 184 -14.57 14.06 -0.67
CA GLU A 184 -14.09 13.66 -1.98
C GLU A 184 -14.15 12.15 -2.20
N MET A 185 -13.99 11.36 -1.14
CA MET A 185 -14.21 9.91 -1.16
C MET A 185 -15.67 9.58 -1.44
N ILE A 186 -16.61 10.33 -0.85
CA ILE A 186 -18.04 10.19 -1.12
C ILE A 186 -18.33 10.53 -2.58
N ASP A 187 -17.82 11.67 -3.09
CA ASP A 187 -17.98 12.06 -4.49
C ASP A 187 -17.40 10.99 -5.45
N PHE A 188 -16.20 10.50 -5.16
CA PHE A 188 -15.58 9.45 -5.97
C PHE A 188 -16.42 8.16 -5.98
N ALA A 189 -16.94 7.74 -4.83
CA ALA A 189 -17.80 6.57 -4.73
C ALA A 189 -19.14 6.75 -5.46
N ILE A 190 -19.78 7.92 -5.35
CA ILE A 190 -21.05 8.26 -6.04
C ILE A 190 -20.87 8.17 -7.57
N ASN A 191 -19.70 8.57 -8.08
CA ASN A 191 -19.36 8.49 -9.49
C ASN A 191 -18.86 7.11 -9.94
N GLY A 192 -18.98 6.07 -9.09
CA GLY A 192 -18.65 4.69 -9.44
C GLY A 192 -17.19 4.29 -9.16
N GLY A 193 -16.46 5.05 -8.35
CA GLY A 193 -15.13 4.70 -7.90
C GLY A 193 -15.11 3.40 -7.08
N ILE A 194 -14.20 2.48 -7.42
CA ILE A 194 -14.15 1.14 -6.81
C ILE A 194 -12.91 0.91 -5.94
N ILE A 195 -11.87 1.73 -6.08
CA ILE A 195 -10.64 1.58 -5.31
C ILE A 195 -9.94 2.92 -5.12
N SER A 196 -9.46 3.17 -3.91
CA SER A 196 -8.63 4.34 -3.60
C SER A 196 -7.42 3.98 -2.76
N ASN A 197 -6.35 4.77 -2.88
CA ASN A 197 -5.16 4.70 -2.04
C ASN A 197 -4.96 6.01 -1.28
N HIS A 198 -4.69 5.88 0.02
CA HIS A 198 -4.50 6.97 0.97
C HIS A 198 -3.18 6.73 1.74
N SER A 199 -2.07 7.23 1.19
CA SER A 199 -0.71 6.96 1.73
C SER A 199 -0.19 8.06 2.66
N TYR A 200 -1.08 8.59 3.50
CA TYR A 200 -0.75 9.53 4.56
C TYR A 200 -1.27 9.02 5.90
N SER A 201 -0.81 9.62 6.99
CA SER A 201 -1.30 9.37 8.33
C SER A 201 -1.30 10.66 9.11
N THR A 202 -2.32 10.84 9.94
CA THR A 202 -2.30 11.83 11.01
C THR A 202 -1.43 11.28 12.14
N GLY A 203 -0.66 12.15 12.79
CA GLY A 203 0.09 11.80 14.00
C GLY A 203 -0.16 12.85 15.08
N ASP A 204 0.14 12.49 16.32
CA ASP A 204 0.10 13.39 17.46
C ASP A 204 1.46 13.32 18.20
N PRO A 205 2.51 13.94 17.64
CA PRO A 205 3.85 13.89 18.20
C PRO A 205 3.84 14.46 19.62
N ASP A 206 4.41 13.73 20.57
CA ASP A 206 4.40 14.06 22.01
C ASP A 206 2.98 14.14 22.65
N GLY A 207 1.95 13.69 21.94
CA GLY A 207 0.57 13.67 22.40
C GLY A 207 0.22 12.52 23.34
N GLU A 208 -1.05 12.41 23.71
CA GLU A 208 -1.48 11.41 24.70
C GLU A 208 -1.60 10.00 24.08
N ILE A 209 -0.97 9.01 24.73
CA ILE A 209 -0.96 7.60 24.30
C ILE A 209 -2.36 6.99 24.13
N ASN A 210 -3.33 7.44 24.93
CA ASN A 210 -4.72 6.98 24.91
C ASN A 210 -5.48 7.36 23.63
N LEU A 211 -4.95 8.28 22.80
CA LEU A 211 -5.52 8.65 21.51
C LEU A 211 -5.07 7.70 20.39
N TYR A 212 -3.98 6.97 20.58
CA TYR A 212 -3.52 5.95 19.66
C TYR A 212 -4.34 4.66 19.81
N GLY A 213 -4.66 4.01 18.69
CA GLY A 213 -5.54 2.84 18.61
C GLY A 213 -7.02 3.16 18.81
N LYS A 214 -7.36 4.44 19.05
CA LYS A 214 -8.73 4.87 19.29
C LYS A 214 -9.53 4.90 18.00
N TYR A 215 -10.69 4.24 18.03
CA TYR A 215 -11.73 4.40 17.03
C TYR A 215 -12.45 5.73 17.31
N ASP A 216 -12.07 6.77 16.59
CA ASP A 216 -12.56 8.14 16.77
C ASP A 216 -13.60 8.55 15.72
N ASN A 217 -14.02 9.81 15.73
CA ASN A 217 -15.04 10.31 14.81
C ASN A 217 -14.61 10.23 13.34
N ARG A 218 -13.31 10.38 13.02
CA ARG A 218 -12.85 10.23 11.64
C ARG A 218 -12.84 8.77 11.21
N ALA A 219 -12.48 7.84 12.11
CA ALA A 219 -12.64 6.42 11.87
C ALA A 219 -14.11 6.04 11.65
N VAL A 220 -15.06 6.60 12.43
CA VAL A 220 -16.50 6.44 12.21
C VAL A 220 -16.91 6.88 10.81
N GLN A 221 -16.51 8.08 10.39
CA GLN A 221 -16.85 8.63 9.07
C GLN A 221 -16.36 7.73 7.92
N TRP A 222 -15.13 7.21 8.00
CA TRP A 222 -14.60 6.31 6.98
C TRP A 222 -15.34 4.96 6.95
N ASP A 223 -15.71 4.41 8.11
CA ASP A 223 -16.52 3.19 8.19
C ASP A 223 -17.96 3.42 7.67
N GLU A 224 -18.53 4.62 7.84
CA GLU A 224 -19.81 5.02 7.26
C GLU A 224 -19.75 5.11 5.73
N ILE A 225 -18.69 5.71 5.18
CA ILE A 225 -18.46 5.75 3.73
C ILE A 225 -18.34 4.33 3.18
N ALA A 226 -17.48 3.49 3.78
CA ALA A 226 -17.28 2.11 3.34
C ALA A 226 -18.57 1.26 3.47
N TYR A 227 -19.38 1.51 4.50
CA TYR A 227 -20.66 0.83 4.68
C TYR A 227 -21.68 1.19 3.60
N ASN A 228 -21.79 2.48 3.25
CA ASN A 228 -22.74 2.97 2.27
C ASN A 228 -22.25 2.82 0.82
N ALA A 229 -20.94 2.60 0.61
CA ALA A 229 -20.32 2.31 -0.68
C ALA A 229 -19.68 0.91 -0.67
N PRO A 230 -20.47 -0.18 -0.69
CA PRO A 230 -19.98 -1.55 -0.45
C PRO A 230 -19.01 -2.09 -1.52
N TYR A 231 -18.93 -1.44 -2.68
CA TYR A 231 -18.00 -1.79 -3.77
C TYR A 231 -16.75 -0.90 -3.80
N TYR A 232 -16.66 0.07 -2.90
CA TYR A 232 -15.52 0.99 -2.82
C TYR A 232 -14.49 0.47 -1.83
N LEU A 233 -13.41 -0.12 -2.36
CA LEU A 233 -12.28 -0.56 -1.56
C LEU A 233 -11.37 0.62 -1.23
N ILE A 234 -11.39 1.03 0.03
CA ILE A 234 -10.47 2.02 0.55
C ILE A 234 -9.18 1.32 0.98
N CYS A 235 -8.03 1.82 0.52
CA CYS A 235 -6.71 1.39 0.96
C CYS A 235 -6.04 2.50 1.77
N LYS A 236 -5.83 2.29 3.07
CA LYS A 236 -5.24 3.29 3.97
C LYS A 236 -3.92 2.81 4.55
N SER A 237 -2.92 3.68 4.60
CA SER A 237 -1.66 3.37 5.30
C SER A 237 -1.85 3.33 6.82
N ALA A 238 -1.10 2.47 7.50
CA ALA A 238 -1.15 2.34 8.97
C ALA A 238 -0.50 3.51 9.73
N GLY A 239 0.28 4.35 9.03
CA GLY A 239 1.08 5.41 9.64
C GLY A 239 2.46 4.97 10.11
N ASN A 240 3.28 5.98 10.44
CA ASN A 240 4.72 5.83 10.76
C ASN A 240 5.06 6.31 12.16
N ASN A 241 4.07 6.34 13.04
CA ASN A 241 4.13 7.00 14.33
C ASN A 241 5.00 6.28 15.37
N ARG A 242 5.61 5.15 14.99
CA ARG A 242 6.48 4.31 15.84
C ARG A 242 7.51 5.11 16.66
N ASN A 243 7.99 6.24 16.14
CA ASN A 243 9.04 7.04 16.76
C ASN A 243 8.55 8.42 17.23
N ASP A 244 7.24 8.62 17.39
CA ASP A 244 6.63 9.91 17.75
C ASP A 244 6.80 10.27 19.23
N GLY A 245 7.65 9.54 19.97
CA GLY A 245 7.90 9.76 21.40
C GLY A 245 6.84 9.16 22.33
N VAL A 246 5.78 8.57 21.78
CA VAL A 246 4.64 8.01 22.52
C VAL A 246 4.75 6.48 22.65
N ASN A 247 4.15 5.91 23.71
CA ASN A 247 4.24 4.48 24.08
C ASN A 247 5.68 3.95 24.22
N VAL A 248 6.58 4.77 24.78
CA VAL A 248 7.99 4.42 25.01
C VAL A 248 8.16 3.17 25.90
N SER A 249 7.23 2.93 26.82
CA SER A 249 7.20 1.73 27.68
C SER A 249 7.03 0.43 26.87
N ASP A 250 6.35 0.49 25.73
CA ASP A 250 6.24 -0.60 24.76
C ASP A 250 6.97 -0.27 23.45
N TYR A 251 8.08 0.47 23.54
CA TYR A 251 8.98 0.71 22.41
C TYR A 251 8.33 1.32 21.16
N GLY A 252 7.25 2.09 21.33
CA GLY A 252 6.49 2.70 20.24
C GLY A 252 5.71 1.68 19.41
N TYR A 253 5.34 0.52 19.98
CA TYR A 253 4.38 -0.40 19.37
C TYR A 253 2.93 0.04 19.64
N ASP A 254 1.98 -0.58 18.93
CA ASP A 254 0.52 -0.35 19.08
C ASP A 254 0.05 1.10 18.92
N ILE A 255 0.79 1.90 18.14
CA ILE A 255 0.47 3.30 17.86
C ILE A 255 0.03 3.49 16.41
N ILE A 256 -1.26 3.23 16.18
CA ILE A 256 -1.98 3.53 14.94
C ILE A 256 -2.99 4.65 15.25
N TYR A 257 -3.07 5.71 14.45
CA TYR A 257 -3.79 6.93 14.84
C TYR A 257 -5.01 7.24 13.95
N THR A 258 -6.10 7.72 14.56
CA THR A 258 -7.31 8.26 13.90
C THR A 258 -7.95 7.32 12.87
N VAL A 259 -8.04 7.75 11.61
CA VAL A 259 -8.58 7.01 10.46
C VAL A 259 -7.88 5.66 10.28
N SER A 260 -6.61 5.54 10.67
CA SER A 260 -5.91 4.27 10.64
C SER A 260 -6.46 3.26 11.69
N GLY A 261 -7.43 3.63 12.53
CA GLY A 261 -8.19 2.73 13.42
C GLY A 261 -9.53 2.21 12.87
N ALA A 262 -10.01 2.65 11.70
CA ALA A 262 -11.28 2.16 11.16
C ALA A 262 -11.21 0.69 10.69
N LYS A 263 -12.39 0.06 10.57
CA LYS A 263 -12.51 -1.41 10.55
C LYS A 263 -12.96 -1.96 9.20
N LYS A 264 -13.42 -1.12 8.27
CA LYS A 264 -13.99 -1.53 6.97
C LYS A 264 -13.14 -1.20 5.74
N TYR A 265 -11.86 -0.89 5.92
CA TYR A 265 -10.91 -0.73 4.81
C TYR A 265 -9.76 -1.74 4.94
N THR A 266 -8.94 -1.85 3.91
CA THR A 266 -7.75 -2.72 3.94
C THR A 266 -6.48 -1.89 4.14
N TYR A 267 -5.57 -2.36 4.98
CA TYR A 267 -4.19 -1.86 4.98
C TYR A 267 -3.52 -2.34 3.70
N CYS A 268 -3.32 -1.43 2.76
CA CYS A 268 -2.65 -1.77 1.52
C CYS A 268 -1.20 -1.29 1.52
N TRP A 269 -0.45 -2.03 0.71
CA TRP A 269 0.96 -1.90 0.43
C TRP A 269 1.52 -0.47 0.54
N ARG A 270 2.65 -0.37 1.23
CA ARG A 270 3.57 0.76 1.15
C ARG A 270 4.80 0.26 0.41
N SER A 271 5.18 0.92 -0.68
CA SER A 271 6.58 0.87 -1.11
C SER A 271 7.41 1.52 0.00
N ARG A 272 8.26 0.72 0.64
CA ARG A 272 9.24 1.27 1.57
C ARG A 272 10.39 1.88 0.80
#